data_AF-A0A4Y8L4U7-F1
#
_entry.id   AF-A0A4Y8L4U7-F1
#
_cell.length_a   1.000
_cell.length_b   1.000
_cell.length_c   1.000
_cell.angle_alpha   90.00
_cell.angle_beta   90.00
_cell.angle_gamma   90.00
#
_symmetry.space_group_name_H-M   'P 1'
#
loop_
_entity.id
_entity.type
_entity.pdbx_description
1 polymer ?
#
loop_
_entity_poly.entity_id
_entity_poly.type
_entity_poly.pdbx_seq_one_letter_code
_entity_poly.pdbx_strand_id
1 'polypeptide(L)'
;MIQVLDCTLRDGGYYTNWDFEENLTKNYFESMEKLPVQYIEIGYRSLLSNDYKGEYNFCPDYVISRARKYMPSKKIGVILNEKEIRVEDLDRLLSSCKGKLDFIRMAVDPSNLGRAKVTAAEIRNMGFEVGFNVMYMSKWTSQYPDFINSLLSLNGVVDSFAMVDSFGSMMPEQVSQITKAVKSVLKCKIGFHGHNNIELAFANTLAAIDAGCDIVDATITGMGRGAGNLRTELLLSYLSSNKGLEIDFNSLSTTVADFERLKEKYRWGTNLPYMVSGFNSLPQKDVMDWVTRRFYSINSILQALNNMKDKKGDNLKLPQFNAERRHFDLAVIIGGGPSGASAAYAVKQLIKKQNNRSVCLIHASSKNAGYYNDIDILQYFCLVGNEGHRLEKVFADFNLECISCVLPPYPRKMGTYIPEKLKDKSFELTSVTFSDLYQDSHTALALQTALEISANTIYIAGYDGYDGLIGENERMLTQENEYLLARAVNENPEKEIATITATKYNGVKNISVYGLLIK
;
A
#
# COMPACT_ATOMS: atom_id res chain seq x y z
N MET A 1 -31.39 8.10 19.70
CA MET A 1 -31.09 6.86 18.97
C MET A 1 -29.82 7.09 18.18
N ILE A 2 -28.86 6.17 18.20
CA ILE A 2 -27.59 6.30 17.48
C ILE A 2 -27.86 6.31 15.96
N GLN A 3 -27.16 7.17 15.22
CA GLN A 3 -27.23 7.17 13.76
C GLN A 3 -26.03 6.40 13.17
N VAL A 4 -26.27 5.64 12.12
CA VAL A 4 -25.24 4.89 11.39
C VAL A 4 -24.94 5.60 10.07
N LEU A 5 -23.65 5.77 9.80
CA LEU A 5 -23.13 6.22 8.52
C LEU A 5 -22.36 5.08 7.86
N ASP A 6 -22.77 4.68 6.65
CA ASP A 6 -21.99 3.74 5.85
C ASP A 6 -21.13 4.48 4.83
N CYS A 7 -19.82 4.18 4.80
CA CYS A 7 -18.85 4.78 3.88
C CYS A 7 -18.13 3.74 2.99
N THR A 8 -18.78 2.62 2.68
CA THR A 8 -18.16 1.47 1.96
C THR A 8 -17.56 1.89 0.62
N LEU A 9 -18.30 2.62 -0.22
CA LEU A 9 -17.84 3.00 -1.55
C LEU A 9 -16.71 4.06 -1.49
N ARG A 10 -16.77 4.96 -0.50
CA ARG A 10 -15.70 5.96 -0.29
C ARG A 10 -14.42 5.31 0.20
N ASP A 11 -14.47 4.61 1.32
CA ASP A 11 -13.26 4.15 2.00
C ASP A 11 -12.74 2.82 1.45
N GLY A 12 -13.65 1.97 0.99
CA GLY A 12 -13.32 0.72 0.32
C GLY A 12 -12.81 0.91 -1.11
N GLY A 13 -13.12 2.04 -1.76
CA GLY A 13 -12.71 2.33 -3.14
C GLY A 13 -11.20 2.28 -3.36
N TYR A 14 -10.38 2.37 -2.31
CA TYR A 14 -8.93 2.24 -2.41
C TYR A 14 -8.46 1.02 -3.23
N TYR A 15 -9.08 -0.16 -3.03
CA TYR A 15 -8.66 -1.42 -3.70
C TYR A 15 -8.97 -1.47 -5.19
N THR A 16 -9.92 -0.66 -5.65
CA THR A 16 -10.43 -0.70 -7.02
C THR A 16 -10.15 0.59 -7.77
N ASN A 17 -9.27 1.44 -7.24
CA ASN A 17 -9.10 2.82 -7.69
C ASN A 17 -10.42 3.61 -7.71
N TRP A 18 -11.38 3.29 -6.84
CA TRP A 18 -12.73 3.86 -6.79
C TRP A 18 -13.59 3.57 -8.02
N ASP A 19 -13.26 2.54 -8.79
CA ASP A 19 -14.19 1.96 -9.77
C ASP A 19 -14.91 0.76 -9.16
N PHE A 20 -16.22 0.73 -9.29
CA PHE A 20 -17.03 -0.39 -8.87
C PHE A 20 -17.95 -0.81 -10.01
N GLU A 21 -18.22 -2.11 -10.11
CA GLU A 21 -19.18 -2.61 -11.08
C GLU A 21 -20.57 -2.02 -10.83
N GLU A 22 -21.28 -1.65 -11.90
CA GLU A 22 -22.59 -1.01 -11.79
C GLU A 22 -23.61 -1.89 -11.04
N ASN A 23 -23.61 -3.20 -11.28
CA ASN A 23 -24.51 -4.11 -10.57
C ASN A 23 -24.21 -4.19 -9.07
N LEU A 24 -22.92 -4.17 -8.68
CA LEU A 24 -22.49 -4.15 -7.28
C LEU A 24 -23.04 -2.91 -6.58
N THR A 25 -22.86 -1.73 -7.19
CA THR A 25 -23.26 -0.45 -6.58
C THR A 25 -24.77 -0.27 -6.57
N LYS A 26 -25.48 -0.76 -7.60
CA LYS A 26 -26.94 -0.84 -7.60
C LYS A 26 -27.46 -1.71 -6.44
N ASN A 27 -26.95 -2.93 -6.29
CA ASN A 27 -27.35 -3.83 -5.21
C ASN A 27 -27.05 -3.23 -3.83
N TYR A 28 -25.89 -2.58 -3.69
CA TYR A 28 -25.55 -1.83 -2.49
C TYR A 28 -26.57 -0.73 -2.19
N PHE A 29 -26.92 0.11 -3.17
CA PHE A 29 -27.90 1.19 -2.97
C PHE A 29 -29.31 0.66 -2.63
N GLU A 30 -29.80 -0.34 -3.34
CA GLU A 30 -31.11 -0.96 -3.07
C GLU A 30 -31.16 -1.63 -1.69
N SER A 31 -30.05 -2.21 -1.25
CA SER A 31 -29.93 -2.78 0.09
C SER A 31 -29.89 -1.69 1.16
N MET A 32 -29.07 -0.64 0.96
CA MET A 32 -28.93 0.45 1.91
C MET A 32 -30.24 1.19 2.13
N GLU A 33 -31.06 1.39 1.08
CA GLU A 33 -32.40 2.00 1.20
C GLU A 33 -33.27 1.29 2.24
N LYS A 34 -33.20 -0.04 2.31
CA LYS A 34 -34.00 -0.88 3.21
C LYS A 34 -33.38 -1.05 4.60
N LEU A 35 -32.08 -0.82 4.75
CA LEU A 35 -31.37 -0.97 6.01
C LEU A 35 -31.53 0.26 6.91
N PRO A 36 -31.46 0.12 8.24
CA PRO A 36 -31.54 1.25 9.18
C PRO A 36 -30.23 2.05 9.28
N VAL A 37 -29.62 2.35 8.13
CA VAL A 37 -28.48 3.27 7.97
C VAL A 37 -29.04 4.62 7.51
N GLN A 38 -28.63 5.72 8.16
CA GLN A 38 -29.20 7.05 7.89
C GLN A 38 -28.38 7.86 6.90
N TYR A 39 -27.06 7.77 7.00
CA TYR A 39 -26.11 8.51 6.18
C TYR A 39 -25.33 7.55 5.28
N ILE A 40 -25.24 7.86 3.99
CA ILE A 40 -24.47 7.07 3.01
C ILE A 40 -23.46 7.99 2.34
N GLU A 41 -22.17 7.76 2.62
CA GLU A 41 -21.06 8.46 1.99
C GLU A 41 -20.62 7.68 0.75
N ILE A 42 -21.05 8.15 -0.42
CA ILE A 42 -20.92 7.39 -1.67
C ILE A 42 -19.53 7.52 -2.30
N GLY A 43 -18.72 8.51 -1.92
CA GLY A 43 -17.38 8.67 -2.48
C GLY A 43 -16.72 10.00 -2.16
N TYR A 44 -15.71 10.34 -2.94
CA TYR A 44 -15.05 11.64 -2.91
C TYR A 44 -15.63 12.59 -3.95
N ARG A 45 -15.37 13.88 -3.75
CA ARG A 45 -15.47 14.90 -4.80
C ARG A 45 -14.13 15.61 -4.90
N SER A 46 -13.33 15.25 -5.90
CA SER A 46 -11.93 15.66 -6.00
C SER A 46 -11.63 16.50 -7.24
N LEU A 47 -10.54 17.27 -7.16
CA LEU A 47 -9.91 17.90 -8.32
C LEU A 47 -9.21 16.85 -9.19
N LEU A 48 -9.00 17.18 -10.47
CA LEU A 48 -8.26 16.31 -11.37
C LEU A 48 -6.80 16.17 -10.91
N SER A 49 -6.31 14.94 -10.90
CA SER A 49 -4.91 14.57 -10.65
C SER A 49 -4.30 13.89 -11.87
N ASN A 50 -2.96 13.82 -11.91
CA ASN A 50 -2.25 13.07 -12.95
C ASN A 50 -2.38 11.55 -12.79
N ASP A 51 -2.69 11.07 -11.58
CA ASP A 51 -2.94 9.66 -11.32
C ASP A 51 -4.41 9.31 -11.64
N TYR A 52 -4.62 8.14 -12.23
CA TYR A 52 -5.96 7.62 -12.48
C TYR A 52 -6.72 7.40 -11.17
N LYS A 53 -7.95 7.91 -11.13
CA LYS A 53 -8.94 7.63 -10.11
C LYS A 53 -10.29 7.40 -10.80
N GLY A 54 -11.03 6.47 -10.26
CA GLY A 54 -12.28 5.96 -10.82
C GLY A 54 -13.49 6.79 -10.47
N GLU A 55 -14.64 6.28 -10.89
CA GLU A 55 -15.95 6.92 -10.83
C GLU A 55 -16.26 7.51 -9.44
N TYR A 56 -16.05 6.75 -8.37
CA TYR A 56 -16.41 7.13 -6.99
C TYR A 56 -15.39 8.04 -6.29
N ASN A 57 -14.24 8.31 -6.90
CA ASN A 57 -13.34 9.36 -6.43
C ASN A 57 -13.79 10.76 -6.88
N PHE A 58 -14.54 10.82 -7.97
CA PHE A 58 -15.06 12.07 -8.52
C PHE A 58 -16.56 12.23 -8.27
N CYS A 59 -17.31 11.14 -8.13
CA CYS A 59 -18.77 11.10 -7.99
C CYS A 59 -19.49 12.05 -8.97
N PRO A 60 -19.35 11.85 -10.29
CA PRO A 60 -20.00 12.70 -11.29
C PRO A 60 -21.52 12.74 -11.12
N ASP A 61 -22.16 13.76 -11.68
CA ASP A 61 -23.58 14.06 -11.48
C ASP A 61 -24.52 12.86 -11.73
N TYR A 62 -24.19 11.99 -12.70
CA TYR A 62 -24.98 10.81 -13.00
C TYR A 62 -24.90 9.75 -11.88
N VAL A 63 -23.77 9.63 -11.18
CA VAL A 63 -23.61 8.74 -10.01
C VAL A 63 -24.44 9.24 -8.84
N ILE A 64 -24.37 10.56 -8.58
CA ILE A 64 -25.17 11.19 -7.53
C ILE A 64 -26.67 11.00 -7.82
N SER A 65 -27.08 11.23 -9.06
CA SER A 65 -28.47 11.05 -9.50
C SER A 65 -28.92 9.59 -9.39
N ARG A 66 -28.04 8.63 -9.73
CA ARG A 66 -28.27 7.20 -9.58
C ARG A 66 -28.45 6.83 -8.10
N ALA A 67 -27.56 7.29 -7.22
CA ALA A 67 -27.65 7.05 -5.78
C ALA A 67 -28.95 7.62 -5.20
N ARG A 68 -29.33 8.86 -5.55
CA ARG A 68 -30.59 9.48 -5.13
C ARG A 68 -31.82 8.71 -5.60
N LYS A 69 -31.80 8.21 -6.84
CA LYS A 69 -32.89 7.41 -7.40
C LYS A 69 -33.12 6.11 -6.60
N TYR A 70 -32.05 5.44 -6.19
CA TYR A 70 -32.14 4.16 -5.47
C TYR A 70 -32.31 4.32 -3.96
N MET A 71 -31.85 5.44 -3.38
CA MET A 71 -31.90 5.70 -1.94
C MET A 71 -32.62 7.02 -1.60
N PRO A 72 -33.90 7.19 -1.99
CA PRO A 72 -34.61 8.45 -1.77
C PRO A 72 -34.81 8.78 -0.29
N SER A 73 -34.86 7.79 0.61
CA SER A 73 -35.04 8.03 2.06
C SER A 73 -33.75 8.39 2.80
N LYS A 74 -32.58 8.20 2.18
CA LYS A 74 -31.28 8.35 2.84
C LYS A 74 -30.69 9.74 2.71
N LYS A 75 -29.87 10.11 3.68
CA LYS A 75 -28.94 11.23 3.51
C LYS A 75 -27.73 10.75 2.73
N ILE A 76 -27.48 11.35 1.58
CA ILE A 76 -26.41 10.99 0.66
C ILE A 76 -25.37 12.11 0.67
N GLY A 77 -24.11 11.75 0.78
CA GLY A 77 -23.02 12.72 0.82
C GLY A 77 -21.73 12.20 0.23
N VAL A 78 -20.77 13.11 0.13
CA VAL A 78 -19.41 12.84 -0.33
C VAL A 78 -18.42 13.45 0.66
N ILE A 79 -17.17 13.06 0.56
CA ILE A 79 -16.09 13.65 1.34
C ILE A 79 -15.13 14.46 0.44
N LEU A 80 -14.62 15.57 0.97
CA LEU A 80 -13.57 16.37 0.37
C LEU A 80 -12.28 16.20 1.18
N ASN A 81 -11.13 16.18 0.51
CA ASN A 81 -9.84 16.22 1.18
C ASN A 81 -9.42 17.68 1.42
N GLU A 82 -9.45 18.13 2.67
CA GLU A 82 -9.17 19.53 3.03
C GLU A 82 -7.80 20.00 2.56
N LYS A 83 -6.81 19.09 2.51
CA LYS A 83 -5.46 19.41 2.07
C LYS A 83 -5.40 19.85 0.60
N GLU A 84 -6.28 19.30 -0.23
CA GLU A 84 -6.26 19.40 -1.69
C GLU A 84 -7.16 20.53 -2.24
N ILE A 85 -8.08 21.04 -1.44
CA ILE A 85 -9.09 22.01 -1.90
C ILE A 85 -8.93 23.37 -1.23
N ARG A 86 -9.41 24.42 -1.88
CA ARG A 86 -9.62 25.75 -1.30
C ARG A 86 -11.05 26.24 -1.56
N VAL A 87 -11.39 27.40 -0.99
CA VAL A 87 -12.73 28.00 -1.12
C VAL A 87 -13.08 28.25 -2.58
N GLU A 88 -12.10 28.63 -3.39
CA GLU A 88 -12.24 28.94 -4.80
C GLU A 88 -12.62 27.70 -5.64
N ASP A 89 -12.31 26.50 -5.15
CA ASP A 89 -12.64 25.24 -5.83
C ASP A 89 -14.09 24.78 -5.58
N LEU A 90 -14.75 25.31 -4.55
CA LEU A 90 -16.04 24.79 -4.07
C LEU A 90 -17.17 24.94 -5.08
N ASP A 91 -17.22 26.06 -5.81
CA ASP A 91 -18.25 26.27 -6.83
C ASP A 91 -18.15 25.17 -7.92
N ARG A 92 -16.94 24.95 -8.44
CA ARG A 92 -16.67 23.91 -9.43
C ARG A 92 -17.00 22.51 -8.90
N LEU A 93 -16.67 22.22 -7.65
CA LEU A 93 -16.85 20.88 -7.07
C LEU A 93 -18.31 20.60 -6.69
N LEU A 94 -19.03 21.58 -6.15
CA LEU A 94 -20.29 21.34 -5.43
C LEU A 94 -21.52 22.02 -6.03
N SER A 95 -21.39 23.01 -6.92
CA SER A 95 -22.57 23.73 -7.42
C SER A 95 -23.55 22.83 -8.17
N SER A 96 -23.06 21.82 -8.91
CA SER A 96 -23.90 20.82 -9.58
C SER A 96 -24.56 19.82 -8.63
N CYS A 97 -24.09 19.75 -7.38
CA CYS A 97 -24.54 18.80 -6.35
C CYS A 97 -25.69 19.35 -5.49
N LYS A 98 -25.98 20.67 -5.57
CA LYS A 98 -27.05 21.33 -4.80
C LYS A 98 -28.40 20.66 -5.06
N GLY A 99 -29.12 20.33 -4.00
CA GLY A 99 -30.40 19.62 -4.06
C GLY A 99 -30.32 18.13 -4.41
N LYS A 100 -29.11 17.57 -4.62
CA LYS A 100 -28.90 16.14 -4.90
C LYS A 100 -28.18 15.45 -3.73
N LEU A 101 -27.16 16.10 -3.18
CA LEU A 101 -26.47 15.70 -1.94
C LEU A 101 -27.01 16.46 -0.73
N ASP A 102 -27.04 15.78 0.42
CA ASP A 102 -27.52 16.35 1.69
C ASP A 102 -26.36 16.86 2.55
N PHE A 103 -25.22 16.16 2.51
CA PHE A 103 -24.08 16.47 3.37
C PHE A 103 -22.74 16.36 2.65
N ILE A 104 -21.78 17.15 3.12
CA ILE A 104 -20.38 17.13 2.68
C ILE A 104 -19.51 16.93 3.91
N ARG A 105 -18.71 15.87 3.90
CA ARG A 105 -17.66 15.65 4.91
C ARG A 105 -16.35 16.24 4.43
N MET A 106 -15.51 16.63 5.38
CA MET A 106 -14.14 17.08 5.11
C MET A 106 -13.17 16.21 5.90
N ALA A 107 -12.24 15.55 5.22
CA ALA A 107 -11.10 14.91 5.88
C ALA A 107 -10.11 16.00 6.30
N VAL A 108 -9.95 16.21 7.61
CA VAL A 108 -9.21 17.34 8.18
C VAL A 108 -8.03 16.84 9.02
N ASP A 109 -6.85 17.36 8.72
CA ASP A 109 -5.70 17.25 9.63
C ASP A 109 -5.90 18.26 10.79
N PRO A 110 -5.69 17.87 12.06
CA PRO A 110 -5.89 18.76 13.21
C PRO A 110 -5.08 20.07 13.09
N SER A 111 -3.93 20.07 12.43
CA SER A 111 -3.12 21.28 12.21
C SER A 111 -3.78 22.30 11.26
N ASN A 112 -4.73 21.87 10.42
CA ASN A 112 -5.38 22.71 9.43
C ASN A 112 -6.78 23.19 9.86
N LEU A 113 -7.16 23.01 11.13
CA LEU A 113 -8.52 23.27 11.60
C LEU A 113 -9.04 24.68 11.26
N GLY A 114 -8.20 25.70 11.37
CA GLY A 114 -8.56 27.08 11.03
C GLY A 114 -8.92 27.25 9.55
N ARG A 115 -8.14 26.65 8.64
CA ARG A 115 -8.40 26.70 7.19
C ARG A 115 -9.63 25.87 6.83
N ALA A 116 -9.76 24.69 7.44
CA ALA A 116 -10.93 23.83 7.29
C ALA A 116 -12.22 24.56 7.67
N LYS A 117 -12.21 25.32 8.78
CA LYS A 117 -13.36 26.10 9.27
C LYS A 117 -13.84 27.13 8.25
N VAL A 118 -12.92 27.85 7.58
CA VAL A 118 -13.29 28.84 6.54
C VAL A 118 -13.99 28.15 5.38
N THR A 119 -13.43 27.04 4.90
CA THR A 119 -14.00 26.24 3.82
C THR A 119 -15.37 25.67 4.20
N ALA A 120 -15.51 25.18 5.43
CA ALA A 120 -16.76 24.65 5.97
C ALA A 120 -17.89 25.68 6.00
N ALA A 121 -17.58 26.92 6.39
CA ALA A 121 -18.56 28.00 6.40
C ALA A 121 -19.12 28.27 5.00
N GLU A 122 -18.28 28.20 3.96
CA GLU A 122 -18.74 28.38 2.58
C GLU A 122 -19.58 27.19 2.07
N ILE A 123 -19.18 25.96 2.40
CA ILE A 123 -20.00 24.78 2.06
C ILE A 123 -21.39 24.87 2.73
N ARG A 124 -21.46 25.38 3.97
CA ARG A 124 -22.72 25.64 4.67
C ARG A 124 -23.56 26.70 3.93
N ASN A 125 -22.95 27.79 3.47
CA ASN A 125 -23.62 28.83 2.68
C ASN A 125 -24.19 28.28 1.35
N MET A 126 -23.56 27.24 0.79
CA MET A 126 -24.08 26.54 -0.39
C MET A 126 -25.30 25.66 -0.11
N GLY A 127 -25.67 25.45 1.16
CA GLY A 127 -26.89 24.74 1.59
C GLY A 127 -26.71 23.28 1.98
N PHE A 128 -25.47 22.81 2.21
CA PHE A 128 -25.20 21.43 2.64
C PHE A 128 -25.03 21.31 4.17
N GLU A 129 -25.37 20.15 4.73
CA GLU A 129 -24.87 19.77 6.06
C GLU A 129 -23.35 19.55 5.98
N VAL A 130 -22.60 20.09 6.94
CA VAL A 130 -21.12 20.00 6.94
C VAL A 130 -20.63 19.11 8.07
N GLY A 131 -19.83 18.09 7.73
CA GLY A 131 -19.20 17.20 8.70
C GLY A 131 -17.68 17.28 8.68
N PHE A 132 -17.04 17.30 9.83
CA PHE A 132 -15.58 17.16 9.94
C PHE A 132 -15.20 15.73 10.27
N ASN A 133 -14.23 15.18 9.54
CA ASN A 133 -13.55 13.94 9.84
C ASN A 133 -12.12 14.27 10.25
N VAL A 134 -11.93 14.50 11.55
CA VAL A 134 -10.62 14.92 12.03
C VAL A 134 -9.77 13.68 12.32
N MET A 135 -8.64 13.62 11.63
CA MET A 135 -7.69 12.52 11.70
C MET A 135 -6.85 12.50 12.99
N TYR A 136 -6.26 11.35 13.25
CA TYR A 136 -5.21 11.13 14.25
C TYR A 136 -5.65 11.40 15.70
N MET A 137 -6.84 10.94 16.09
CA MET A 137 -7.35 11.20 17.45
C MET A 137 -6.42 10.75 18.59
N SER A 138 -5.60 9.71 18.37
CA SER A 138 -4.59 9.24 19.32
C SER A 138 -3.50 10.28 19.64
N LYS A 139 -3.35 11.30 18.80
CA LYS A 139 -2.35 12.37 18.96
C LYS A 139 -2.91 13.63 19.61
N TRP A 140 -4.23 13.78 19.72
CA TRP A 140 -4.83 15.05 20.15
C TRP A 140 -4.41 15.46 21.56
N THR A 141 -4.42 14.53 22.52
CA THR A 141 -4.07 14.84 23.91
C THR A 141 -2.57 14.97 24.15
N SER A 142 -1.75 14.26 23.36
CA SER A 142 -0.30 14.18 23.57
C SER A 142 0.51 15.19 22.74
N GLN A 143 0.05 15.52 21.53
CA GLN A 143 0.77 16.38 20.58
C GLN A 143 0.07 17.72 20.34
N TYR A 144 -1.21 17.83 20.67
CA TYR A 144 -1.99 19.06 20.48
C TYR A 144 -2.75 19.45 21.76
N PRO A 145 -2.06 19.86 22.84
CA PRO A 145 -2.64 20.04 24.17
C PRO A 145 -3.87 20.98 24.22
N ASP A 146 -3.99 21.93 23.29
CA ASP A 146 -5.13 22.86 23.20
C ASP A 146 -6.15 22.51 22.11
N PHE A 147 -5.99 21.39 21.40
CA PHE A 147 -6.82 21.04 20.27
C PHE A 147 -8.29 20.94 20.64
N ILE A 148 -8.61 20.25 21.74
CA ILE A 148 -10.00 20.09 22.20
C ILE A 148 -10.66 21.44 22.48
N ASN A 149 -9.95 22.38 23.12
CA ASN A 149 -10.47 23.72 23.37
C ASN A 149 -10.67 24.51 22.07
N SER A 150 -9.75 24.35 21.10
CA SER A 150 -9.87 25.00 19.78
C SER A 150 -11.13 24.60 19.01
N LEU A 151 -11.72 23.44 19.32
CA LEU A 151 -12.97 22.97 18.73
C LEU A 151 -14.16 23.89 19.02
N LEU A 152 -14.12 24.69 20.11
CA LEU A 152 -15.16 25.71 20.40
C LEU A 152 -15.47 26.58 19.18
N SER A 153 -14.44 26.88 18.39
CA SER A 153 -14.54 27.73 17.21
C SER A 153 -15.38 27.15 16.08
N LEU A 154 -15.71 25.85 16.13
CA LEU A 154 -16.53 25.15 15.13
C LEU A 154 -18.03 25.20 15.44
N ASN A 155 -18.42 25.61 16.65
CA ASN A 155 -19.83 25.73 17.01
C ASN A 155 -20.56 26.71 16.07
N GLY A 156 -21.63 26.23 15.43
CA GLY A 156 -22.38 26.99 14.42
C GLY A 156 -21.81 26.96 13.01
N VAL A 157 -20.65 26.31 12.80
CA VAL A 157 -20.04 26.15 11.47
C VAL A 157 -20.30 24.76 10.93
N VAL A 158 -20.07 23.71 11.72
CA VAL A 158 -20.24 22.31 11.31
C VAL A 158 -21.44 21.68 12.00
N ASP A 159 -22.12 20.78 11.29
CA ASP A 159 -23.29 20.05 11.78
C ASP A 159 -22.88 18.71 12.42
N SER A 160 -21.70 18.19 12.07
CA SER A 160 -21.10 17.04 12.74
C SER A 160 -19.56 17.10 12.85
N PHE A 161 -19.02 16.44 13.86
CA PHE A 161 -17.59 16.30 14.11
C PHE A 161 -17.27 14.84 14.45
N ALA A 162 -16.66 14.11 13.53
CA ALA A 162 -16.23 12.74 13.68
C ALA A 162 -14.77 12.65 14.13
N MET A 163 -14.55 11.90 15.22
CA MET A 163 -13.24 11.51 15.72
C MET A 163 -12.77 10.28 14.95
N VAL A 164 -11.63 10.37 14.26
CA VAL A 164 -11.12 9.29 13.40
C VAL A 164 -9.93 8.61 14.06
N ASP A 165 -10.05 7.32 14.36
CA ASP A 165 -8.95 6.45 14.77
C ASP A 165 -8.10 6.04 13.57
N SER A 166 -7.37 7.01 13.02
CA SER A 166 -6.67 6.86 11.73
C SER A 166 -5.59 5.78 11.70
N PHE A 167 -5.11 5.32 12.86
CA PHE A 167 -4.11 4.27 12.98
C PHE A 167 -4.70 2.94 13.45
N GLY A 168 -5.97 2.91 13.88
CA GLY A 168 -6.57 1.75 14.54
C GLY A 168 -5.83 1.41 15.83
N SER A 169 -5.46 2.42 16.62
CA SER A 169 -4.58 2.28 17.79
C SER A 169 -5.25 2.60 19.11
N MET A 170 -6.49 3.08 19.07
CA MET A 170 -7.19 3.55 20.26
C MET A 170 -7.72 2.39 21.09
N MET A 171 -7.69 2.56 22.42
CA MET A 171 -8.35 1.67 23.38
C MET A 171 -9.73 2.23 23.78
N PRO A 172 -10.70 1.38 24.17
CA PRO A 172 -12.06 1.82 24.51
C PRO A 172 -12.13 2.93 25.56
N GLU A 173 -11.28 2.88 26.59
CA GLU A 173 -11.22 3.89 27.64
C GLU A 173 -10.76 5.24 27.10
N GLN A 174 -9.78 5.24 26.20
CA GLN A 174 -9.28 6.45 25.55
C GLN A 174 -10.35 7.06 24.64
N VAL A 175 -11.08 6.24 23.89
CA VAL A 175 -12.21 6.69 23.07
C VAL A 175 -13.29 7.32 23.94
N SER A 176 -13.66 6.69 25.07
CA SER A 176 -14.64 7.24 26.00
C SER A 176 -14.21 8.59 26.56
N GLN A 177 -12.94 8.72 27.00
CA GLN A 177 -12.38 9.95 27.54
C GLN A 177 -12.40 11.09 26.51
N ILE A 178 -11.89 10.86 25.30
CA ILE A 178 -11.85 11.87 24.24
C ILE A 178 -13.26 12.25 23.81
N THR A 179 -14.18 11.28 23.68
CA THR A 179 -15.58 11.55 23.32
C THR A 179 -16.23 12.50 24.31
N LYS A 180 -16.07 12.25 25.62
CA LYS A 180 -16.59 13.13 26.69
C LYS A 180 -15.97 14.53 26.64
N ALA A 181 -14.66 14.61 26.40
CA ALA A 181 -13.96 15.89 26.28
C ALA A 181 -14.49 16.70 25.08
N VAL A 182 -14.62 16.08 23.90
CA VAL A 182 -15.19 16.72 22.70
C VAL A 182 -16.64 17.16 22.93
N LYS A 183 -17.47 16.30 23.53
CA LYS A 183 -18.88 16.62 23.88
C LYS A 183 -19.01 17.80 24.85
N SER A 184 -18.04 18.01 25.74
CA SER A 184 -18.06 19.14 26.68
C SER A 184 -17.87 20.50 25.99
N VAL A 185 -17.33 20.49 24.76
CA VAL A 185 -16.93 21.69 24.03
C VAL A 185 -17.81 21.95 22.80
N LEU A 186 -18.16 20.90 22.06
CA LEU A 186 -18.94 20.99 20.83
C LEU A 186 -20.43 20.77 21.07
N LYS A 187 -21.25 21.56 20.37
CA LYS A 187 -22.73 21.48 20.38
C LYS A 187 -23.31 20.74 19.17
N CYS A 188 -22.50 20.46 18.16
CA CYS A 188 -22.90 19.70 16.97
C CYS A 188 -22.92 18.20 17.25
N LYS A 189 -23.35 17.38 16.27
CA LYS A 189 -23.34 15.92 16.40
C LYS A 189 -21.91 15.40 16.48
N ILE A 190 -21.62 14.54 17.44
CA ILE A 190 -20.30 13.92 17.60
C ILE A 190 -20.31 12.56 16.93
N GLY A 191 -19.34 12.33 16.05
CA GLY A 191 -19.17 11.11 15.31
C GLY A 191 -17.95 10.30 15.76
N PHE A 192 -17.93 8.99 15.46
CA PHE A 192 -16.75 8.15 15.62
C PHE A 192 -16.51 7.27 14.40
N HIS A 193 -15.26 7.22 13.93
CA HIS A 193 -14.80 6.40 12.81
C HIS A 193 -13.62 5.52 13.27
N GLY A 194 -13.89 4.24 13.51
CA GLY A 194 -12.93 3.28 14.02
C GLY A 194 -12.32 2.40 12.91
N HIS A 195 -10.98 2.33 12.88
CA HIS A 195 -10.25 1.35 12.07
C HIS A 195 -9.97 0.06 12.85
N ASN A 196 -9.86 -1.06 12.14
CA ASN A 196 -9.84 -2.40 12.73
C ASN A 196 -8.45 -3.04 12.84
N ASN A 197 -7.36 -2.24 12.91
CA ASN A 197 -5.97 -2.72 12.96
C ASN A 197 -5.70 -3.72 14.09
N ILE A 198 -6.23 -3.46 15.28
CA ILE A 198 -6.09 -4.33 16.45
C ILE A 198 -7.43 -4.97 16.84
N GLU A 199 -8.36 -5.08 15.90
CA GLU A 199 -9.70 -5.67 16.08
C GLU A 199 -10.60 -4.96 17.11
N LEU A 200 -10.26 -3.72 17.49
CA LEU A 200 -11.01 -2.95 18.48
C LEU A 200 -12.04 -1.97 17.87
N ALA A 201 -12.22 -1.93 16.55
CA ALA A 201 -13.16 -0.96 15.94
C ALA A 201 -14.58 -1.08 16.52
N PHE A 202 -15.05 -2.32 16.73
CA PHE A 202 -16.36 -2.57 17.35
C PHE A 202 -16.42 -2.12 18.81
N ALA A 203 -15.46 -2.55 19.63
CA ALA A 203 -15.41 -2.20 21.05
C ALA A 203 -15.28 -0.68 21.26
N ASN A 204 -14.44 -0.02 20.44
CA ASN A 204 -14.26 1.42 20.44
C ASN A 204 -15.53 2.16 20.03
N THR A 205 -16.26 1.67 19.03
CA THR A 205 -17.55 2.23 18.64
C THR A 205 -18.57 2.12 19.77
N LEU A 206 -18.64 0.99 20.49
CA LEU A 206 -19.52 0.88 21.66
C LEU A 206 -19.12 1.87 22.77
N ALA A 207 -17.82 2.01 23.04
CA ALA A 207 -17.34 2.97 24.02
C ALA A 207 -17.65 4.43 23.64
N ALA A 208 -17.60 4.77 22.34
CA ALA A 208 -18.02 6.06 21.84
C ALA A 208 -19.54 6.27 22.03
N ILE A 209 -20.37 5.27 21.70
CA ILE A 209 -21.83 5.31 21.89
C ILE A 209 -22.16 5.55 23.36
N ASP A 210 -21.56 4.78 24.27
CA ASP A 210 -21.80 4.89 25.72
C ASP A 210 -21.31 6.24 26.28
N ALA A 211 -20.31 6.85 25.65
CA ALA A 211 -19.84 8.21 25.97
C ALA A 211 -20.69 9.33 25.34
N GLY A 212 -21.75 8.98 24.60
CA GLY A 212 -22.73 9.91 24.05
C GLY A 212 -22.55 10.27 22.57
N CYS A 213 -21.77 9.50 21.81
CA CYS A 213 -21.62 9.70 20.36
C CYS A 213 -22.99 9.62 19.64
N ASP A 214 -23.19 10.46 18.61
CA ASP A 214 -24.45 10.62 17.88
C ASP A 214 -24.44 9.90 16.52
N ILE A 215 -23.26 9.77 15.89
CA ILE A 215 -23.08 9.13 14.58
C ILE A 215 -21.91 8.15 14.63
N VAL A 216 -22.06 6.94 14.12
CA VAL A 216 -20.95 5.98 14.01
C VAL A 216 -20.76 5.54 12.56
N ASP A 217 -19.51 5.54 12.13
CA ASP A 217 -19.14 5.09 10.79
C ASP A 217 -18.89 3.57 10.78
N ALA A 218 -19.32 2.92 9.70
CA ALA A 218 -19.01 1.53 9.40
C ALA A 218 -18.95 1.31 7.88
N THR A 219 -18.46 0.15 7.46
CA THR A 219 -18.50 -0.30 6.06
C THR A 219 -18.88 -1.76 5.95
N ILE A 220 -19.56 -2.15 4.87
CA ILE A 220 -19.93 -3.54 4.58
C ILE A 220 -18.66 -4.40 4.53
N THR A 221 -18.65 -5.53 5.25
CA THR A 221 -17.50 -6.43 5.42
C THR A 221 -16.24 -5.78 6.01
N GLY A 222 -16.34 -4.54 6.49
CA GLY A 222 -15.22 -3.75 7.00
C GLY A 222 -14.30 -3.24 5.90
N MET A 223 -14.79 -3.18 4.64
CA MET A 223 -14.02 -2.72 3.51
C MET A 223 -13.47 -1.30 3.75
N GLY A 224 -12.17 -1.15 3.62
CA GLY A 224 -11.44 0.09 3.90
C GLY A 224 -9.94 -0.14 3.79
N ARG A 225 -9.16 0.94 3.71
CA ARG A 225 -7.70 0.84 3.60
C ARG A 225 -7.09 0.00 4.74
N GLY A 226 -6.03 -0.73 4.42
CA GLY A 226 -5.29 -1.53 5.40
C GLY A 226 -6.14 -2.60 6.10
N ALA A 227 -6.21 -2.52 7.43
CA ALA A 227 -6.99 -3.47 8.23
C ALA A 227 -8.52 -3.32 8.11
N GLY A 228 -8.99 -2.28 7.42
CA GLY A 228 -10.40 -1.99 7.25
C GLY A 228 -11.02 -1.22 8.42
N ASN A 229 -12.35 -1.15 8.40
CA ASN A 229 -13.18 -0.41 9.35
C ASN A 229 -14.05 -1.34 10.20
N LEU A 230 -14.85 -0.77 11.09
CA LEU A 230 -15.99 -1.48 11.67
C LEU A 230 -16.91 -2.03 10.56
N ARG A 231 -17.27 -3.30 10.70
CA ARG A 231 -18.22 -3.98 9.82
C ARG A 231 -19.66 -3.52 10.07
N THR A 232 -20.33 -3.01 9.03
CA THR A 232 -21.73 -2.56 9.11
C THR A 232 -22.64 -3.70 9.56
N GLU A 233 -22.47 -4.90 9.03
CA GLU A 233 -23.28 -6.06 9.40
C GLU A 233 -23.11 -6.47 10.87
N LEU A 234 -21.92 -6.29 11.45
CA LEU A 234 -21.67 -6.54 12.87
C LEU A 234 -22.38 -5.50 13.74
N LEU A 235 -22.23 -4.21 13.40
CA LEU A 235 -22.85 -3.12 14.12
C LEU A 235 -24.38 -3.22 14.11
N LEU A 236 -24.96 -3.42 12.92
CA LEU A 236 -26.41 -3.53 12.78
C LEU A 236 -26.94 -4.75 13.55
N SER A 237 -26.32 -5.92 13.41
CA SER A 237 -26.73 -7.12 14.16
C SER A 237 -26.72 -6.91 15.68
N TYR A 238 -25.70 -6.20 16.20
CA TYR A 238 -25.67 -5.81 17.61
C TYR A 238 -26.82 -4.86 17.98
N LEU A 239 -27.07 -3.81 17.19
CA LEU A 239 -28.15 -2.87 17.46
C LEU A 239 -29.52 -3.56 17.41
N SER A 240 -29.71 -4.55 16.55
CA SER A 240 -30.94 -5.34 16.52
C SER A 240 -31.11 -6.19 17.78
N SER A 241 -30.09 -6.99 18.10
CA SER A 241 -30.11 -7.89 19.26
C SER A 241 -30.23 -7.14 20.59
N ASN A 242 -29.48 -6.05 20.77
CA ASN A 242 -29.30 -5.41 22.08
C ASN A 242 -30.10 -4.11 22.24
N LYS A 243 -30.54 -3.48 21.14
CA LYS A 243 -31.26 -2.19 21.16
C LYS A 243 -32.62 -2.26 20.45
N GLY A 244 -33.05 -3.44 19.98
CA GLY A 244 -34.36 -3.65 19.36
C GLY A 244 -34.52 -2.98 17.99
N LEU A 245 -33.41 -2.73 17.28
CA LEU A 245 -33.46 -2.18 15.93
C LEU A 245 -33.99 -3.22 14.93
N GLU A 246 -35.03 -2.88 14.17
CA GLU A 246 -35.54 -3.74 13.10
C GLU A 246 -34.60 -3.70 11.89
N ILE A 247 -34.29 -4.87 11.33
CA ILE A 247 -33.37 -5.03 10.19
C ILE A 247 -33.96 -6.00 9.17
N ASP A 248 -33.94 -5.61 7.91
CA ASP A 248 -34.08 -6.55 6.79
C ASP A 248 -32.77 -7.31 6.56
N PHE A 249 -32.67 -8.50 7.16
CA PHE A 249 -31.49 -9.36 7.03
C PHE A 249 -31.27 -9.88 5.60
N ASN A 250 -32.31 -9.95 4.75
CA ASN A 250 -32.13 -10.37 3.36
C ASN A 250 -31.38 -9.30 2.57
N SER A 251 -31.76 -8.03 2.77
CA SER A 251 -31.05 -6.89 2.18
C SER A 251 -29.62 -6.78 2.70
N LEU A 252 -29.40 -6.98 4.01
CA LEU A 252 -28.05 -7.01 4.59
C LEU A 252 -27.21 -8.14 3.99
N SER A 253 -27.76 -9.35 3.91
CA SER A 253 -27.07 -10.52 3.36
C SER A 253 -26.70 -10.34 1.88
N THR A 254 -27.55 -9.66 1.10
CA THR A 254 -27.32 -9.44 -0.33
C THR A 254 -26.08 -8.57 -0.55
N THR A 255 -26.02 -7.42 0.10
CA THR A 255 -24.84 -6.53 0.00
C THR A 255 -23.60 -7.16 0.62
N VAL A 256 -23.70 -7.85 1.76
CA VAL A 256 -22.56 -8.55 2.36
C VAL A 256 -21.97 -9.61 1.42
N ALA A 257 -22.82 -10.43 0.77
CA ALA A 257 -22.35 -11.45 -0.16
C ALA A 257 -21.60 -10.85 -1.37
N ASP A 258 -22.01 -9.68 -1.83
CA ASP A 258 -21.38 -8.96 -2.93
C ASP A 258 -19.98 -8.46 -2.56
N PHE A 259 -19.82 -7.88 -1.38
CA PHE A 259 -18.53 -7.39 -0.90
C PHE A 259 -17.61 -8.49 -0.36
N GLU A 260 -18.12 -9.63 0.12
CA GLU A 260 -17.28 -10.79 0.48
C GLU A 260 -16.54 -11.34 -0.75
N ARG A 261 -17.16 -11.35 -1.95
CA ARG A 261 -16.46 -11.73 -3.20
C ARG A 261 -15.28 -10.79 -3.51
N LEU A 262 -15.45 -9.49 -3.26
CA LEU A 262 -14.36 -8.52 -3.39
C LEU A 262 -13.30 -8.75 -2.30
N LYS A 263 -13.70 -9.10 -1.08
CA LYS A 263 -12.78 -9.41 0.01
C LYS A 263 -11.94 -10.64 -0.27
N GLU A 264 -12.48 -11.68 -0.89
CA GLU A 264 -11.71 -12.85 -1.33
C GLU A 264 -10.58 -12.46 -2.30
N LYS A 265 -10.87 -11.49 -3.19
CA LYS A 265 -9.91 -10.96 -4.17
C LYS A 265 -8.85 -10.06 -3.54
N TYR A 266 -9.26 -9.06 -2.76
CA TYR A 266 -8.38 -7.99 -2.27
C TYR A 266 -7.85 -8.21 -0.85
N ARG A 267 -8.48 -9.12 -0.09
CA ARG A 267 -8.04 -9.61 1.22
C ARG A 267 -7.80 -8.51 2.25
N TRP A 268 -8.68 -7.51 2.30
CA TRP A 268 -8.66 -6.54 3.39
C TRP A 268 -8.99 -7.21 4.73
N GLY A 269 -8.43 -6.63 5.79
CA GLY A 269 -8.51 -7.17 7.13
C GLY A 269 -7.17 -7.08 7.86
N THR A 270 -7.20 -7.20 9.18
CA THR A 270 -5.97 -7.12 9.97
C THR A 270 -5.03 -8.30 9.70
N ASN A 271 -3.74 -8.05 9.90
CA ASN A 271 -2.66 -9.03 9.90
C ASN A 271 -1.54 -8.54 10.82
N LEU A 272 -0.49 -9.35 11.03
CA LEU A 272 0.58 -9.01 11.97
C LEU A 272 1.23 -7.63 11.71
N PRO A 273 1.59 -7.26 10.46
CA PRO A 273 2.02 -5.89 10.14
C PRO A 273 1.04 -4.80 10.57
N TYR A 274 -0.26 -4.96 10.30
CA TYR A 274 -1.27 -3.97 10.71
C TYR A 274 -1.49 -3.91 12.22
N MET A 275 -1.37 -5.02 12.93
CA MET A 275 -1.42 -5.04 14.39
C MET A 275 -0.23 -4.28 14.98
N VAL A 276 0.97 -4.52 14.48
CA VAL A 276 2.18 -3.80 14.91
C VAL A 276 2.10 -2.33 14.55
N SER A 277 1.58 -1.96 13.37
CA SER A 277 1.36 -0.56 13.05
C SER A 277 0.33 0.09 13.98
N GLY A 278 -0.76 -0.62 14.30
CA GLY A 278 -1.79 -0.16 15.24
C GLY A 278 -1.21 0.10 16.63
N PHE A 279 -0.59 -0.90 17.27
CA PHE A 279 -0.01 -0.74 18.61
C PHE A 279 1.05 0.37 18.72
N ASN A 280 1.66 0.77 17.60
CA ASN A 280 2.70 1.81 17.58
C ASN A 280 2.23 3.12 16.92
N SER A 281 0.94 3.26 16.57
CA SER A 281 0.38 4.44 15.89
C SER A 281 1.15 4.85 14.62
N LEU A 282 1.52 3.87 13.80
CA LEU A 282 2.27 4.06 12.55
C LEU A 282 1.33 4.14 11.33
N PRO A 283 1.71 4.85 10.25
CA PRO A 283 0.84 5.07 9.09
C PRO A 283 0.43 3.76 8.40
N GLN A 284 -0.88 3.56 8.23
CA GLN A 284 -1.44 2.37 7.56
C GLN A 284 -1.04 2.29 6.07
N LYS A 285 -0.86 3.44 5.42
CA LYS A 285 -0.51 3.52 3.98
C LYS A 285 0.83 2.84 3.71
N ASP A 286 1.86 3.18 4.47
CA ASP A 286 3.21 2.63 4.28
C ASP A 286 3.22 1.12 4.51
N VAL A 287 2.51 0.66 5.55
CA VAL A 287 2.36 -0.78 5.84
C VAL A 287 1.66 -1.50 4.69
N MET A 288 0.60 -0.90 4.14
CA MET A 288 -0.15 -1.47 3.03
C MET A 288 0.71 -1.58 1.76
N ASP A 289 1.47 -0.54 1.45
CA ASP A 289 2.42 -0.54 0.32
C ASP A 289 3.50 -1.62 0.49
N TRP A 290 3.92 -1.91 1.72
CA TRP A 290 4.92 -2.95 2.00
C TRP A 290 4.34 -4.36 2.00
N VAL A 291 3.16 -4.56 2.59
CA VAL A 291 2.49 -5.88 2.66
C VAL A 291 2.06 -6.35 1.28
N THR A 292 1.69 -5.43 0.39
CA THR A 292 1.32 -5.76 -1.01
C THR A 292 2.53 -6.13 -1.86
N ARG A 293 3.74 -5.63 -1.54
CA ARG A 293 4.99 -5.96 -2.25
C ARG A 293 5.53 -7.33 -1.83
N ARG A 294 5.43 -8.32 -2.73
CA ARG A 294 5.78 -9.74 -2.49
C ARG A 294 7.20 -10.04 -1.98
N PHE A 295 8.16 -9.11 -2.11
CA PHE A 295 9.54 -9.38 -1.73
C PHE A 295 9.92 -8.93 -0.31
N TYR A 296 9.08 -8.17 0.38
CA TYR A 296 9.28 -7.85 1.80
C TYR A 296 8.68 -8.95 2.67
N SER A 297 9.47 -9.55 3.58
CA SER A 297 8.89 -10.42 4.60
C SER A 297 8.14 -9.60 5.63
N ILE A 298 7.24 -10.28 6.31
CA ILE A 298 6.67 -9.78 7.56
C ILE A 298 7.79 -9.35 8.52
N ASN A 299 8.89 -10.10 8.66
CA ASN A 299 9.99 -9.70 9.54
C ASN A 299 10.67 -8.39 9.11
N SER A 300 10.95 -8.19 7.82
CA SER A 300 11.53 -6.93 7.31
C SER A 300 10.58 -5.75 7.52
N ILE A 301 9.27 -5.98 7.32
CA ILE A 301 8.23 -4.99 7.60
C ILE A 301 8.21 -4.64 9.09
N LEU A 302 8.21 -5.66 9.96
CA LEU A 302 8.22 -5.48 11.41
C LEU A 302 9.49 -4.77 11.89
N GLN A 303 10.64 -5.08 11.32
CA GLN A 303 11.90 -4.39 11.62
C GLN A 303 11.83 -2.92 11.19
N ALA A 304 11.33 -2.63 9.99
CA ALA A 304 11.11 -1.27 9.53
C ALA A 304 10.13 -0.50 10.44
N LEU A 305 9.04 -1.15 10.85
CA LEU A 305 8.06 -0.58 11.79
C LEU A 305 8.68 -0.31 13.18
N ASN A 306 9.47 -1.24 13.71
CA ASN A 306 10.19 -1.07 14.98
C ASN A 306 11.23 0.05 14.89
N ASN A 307 11.95 0.14 13.78
CA ASN A 307 12.90 1.22 13.51
C ASN A 307 12.19 2.58 13.48
N MET A 308 11.05 2.69 12.78
CA MET A 308 10.23 3.90 12.79
C MET A 308 9.73 4.27 14.19
N LYS A 309 9.24 3.29 14.95
CA LYS A 309 8.81 3.46 16.35
C LYS A 309 9.93 4.05 17.21
N ASP A 310 11.12 3.46 17.12
CA ASP A 310 12.29 3.85 17.91
C ASP A 310 12.99 5.10 17.36
N LYS A 311 12.52 5.68 16.24
CA LYS A 311 13.20 6.72 15.45
C LYS A 311 14.63 6.34 15.09
N LYS A 312 14.91 5.04 14.97
CA LYS A 312 16.17 4.48 14.48
C LYS A 312 16.01 4.35 12.97
N GLY A 313 16.94 4.88 12.17
CA GLY A 313 16.97 4.48 10.77
C GLY A 313 17.46 3.03 10.65
N ASP A 314 16.98 2.28 9.67
CA ASP A 314 17.57 0.99 9.31
C ASP A 314 18.92 1.24 8.62
N ASN A 315 19.92 1.56 9.43
CA ASN A 315 21.08 2.31 8.98
C ASN A 315 22.38 1.51 9.15
N LEU A 316 22.36 0.21 8.83
CA LEU A 316 23.64 -0.50 8.66
C LEU A 316 24.31 0.04 7.40
N LYS A 317 25.17 1.05 7.59
CA LYS A 317 26.03 1.55 6.53
C LYS A 317 27.16 0.55 6.30
N LEU A 318 27.25 0.05 5.08
CA LEU A 318 28.28 -0.89 4.67
C LEU A 318 29.40 -0.15 3.91
N PRO A 319 30.57 -0.77 3.73
CA PRO A 319 31.56 -0.28 2.79
C PRO A 319 30.95 -0.16 1.39
N GLN A 320 31.30 0.91 0.68
CA GLN A 320 30.86 1.07 -0.72
C GLN A 320 31.43 -0.05 -1.58
N PHE A 321 30.60 -0.53 -2.50
CA PHE A 321 30.99 -1.51 -3.50
C PHE A 321 32.06 -0.89 -4.41
N ASN A 322 33.29 -1.39 -4.31
CA ASN A 322 34.42 -0.83 -5.02
C ASN A 322 34.59 -1.48 -6.41
N ALA A 323 34.05 -0.80 -7.43
CA ALA A 323 34.20 -1.10 -8.85
C ALA A 323 35.66 -1.19 -9.33
N GLU A 324 36.52 -0.30 -8.85
CA GLU A 324 37.86 -0.07 -9.43
C GLU A 324 38.82 -1.24 -9.23
N ARG A 325 38.54 -2.14 -8.28
CA ARG A 325 39.40 -3.30 -7.99
C ARG A 325 39.07 -4.57 -8.77
N ARG A 326 37.96 -4.63 -9.54
CA ARG A 326 37.49 -5.88 -10.15
C ARG A 326 36.85 -5.65 -11.52
N HIS A 327 37.61 -5.88 -12.59
CA HIS A 327 37.11 -5.83 -13.96
C HIS A 327 36.78 -7.23 -14.46
N PHE A 328 35.52 -7.44 -14.85
CA PHE A 328 35.05 -8.69 -15.46
C PHE A 328 34.78 -8.48 -16.94
N ASP A 329 35.22 -9.37 -17.81
CA ASP A 329 34.82 -9.30 -19.23
C ASP A 329 33.37 -9.77 -19.42
N LEU A 330 32.94 -10.74 -18.62
CA LEU A 330 31.61 -11.34 -18.67
C LEU A 330 30.98 -11.40 -17.27
N ALA A 331 29.80 -10.83 -17.14
CA ALA A 331 28.91 -11.05 -16.00
C ALA A 331 27.71 -11.88 -16.44
N VAL A 332 27.37 -12.93 -15.69
CA VAL A 332 26.13 -13.68 -15.91
C VAL A 332 25.17 -13.45 -14.74
N ILE A 333 24.05 -12.78 -15.01
CA ILE A 333 22.98 -12.54 -14.06
C ILE A 333 22.03 -13.73 -14.03
N ILE A 334 21.82 -14.30 -12.85
CA ILE A 334 20.89 -15.40 -12.59
C ILE A 334 19.65 -14.87 -11.86
N GLY A 335 18.52 -14.89 -12.56
CA GLY A 335 17.19 -14.54 -12.04
C GLY A 335 16.47 -15.72 -11.36
N GLY A 336 15.27 -15.46 -10.86
CA GLY A 336 14.43 -16.44 -10.13
C GLY A 336 13.53 -17.32 -11.00
N GLY A 337 13.54 -17.16 -12.33
CA GLY A 337 12.76 -17.96 -13.27
C GLY A 337 13.26 -19.41 -13.36
N PRO A 338 12.36 -20.39 -13.62
CA PRO A 338 12.73 -21.78 -13.88
C PRO A 338 13.91 -21.98 -14.86
N SER A 339 14.03 -21.15 -15.89
CA SER A 339 15.08 -21.32 -16.89
C SER A 339 16.49 -21.17 -16.32
N GLY A 340 16.65 -20.39 -15.25
CA GLY A 340 17.94 -20.24 -14.54
C GLY A 340 18.44 -21.56 -13.96
N ALA A 341 17.53 -22.43 -13.49
CA ALA A 341 17.89 -23.78 -13.05
C ALA A 341 18.10 -24.72 -14.25
N SER A 342 17.13 -24.76 -15.19
CA SER A 342 17.17 -25.72 -16.30
C SER A 342 18.35 -25.52 -17.25
N ALA A 343 18.82 -24.28 -17.42
CA ALA A 343 19.97 -23.94 -18.26
C ALA A 343 21.30 -23.93 -17.50
N ALA A 344 21.31 -24.22 -16.19
CA ALA A 344 22.49 -24.08 -15.35
C ALA A 344 23.70 -24.85 -15.89
N TYR A 345 23.50 -26.08 -16.39
CA TYR A 345 24.57 -26.86 -17.01
C TYR A 345 25.20 -26.12 -18.21
N ALA A 346 24.39 -25.60 -19.13
CA ALA A 346 24.88 -24.88 -20.30
C ALA A 346 25.60 -23.57 -19.91
N VAL A 347 25.08 -22.85 -18.92
CA VAL A 347 25.74 -21.65 -18.37
C VAL A 347 27.10 -22.00 -17.78
N LYS A 348 27.23 -23.10 -17.01
CA LYS A 348 28.52 -23.56 -16.50
C LYS A 348 29.50 -23.92 -17.61
N GLN A 349 29.05 -24.58 -18.68
CA GLN A 349 29.90 -24.86 -19.83
C GLN A 349 30.34 -23.57 -20.53
N LEU A 350 29.45 -22.57 -20.60
CA LEU A 350 29.78 -21.28 -21.19
C LEU A 350 30.90 -20.62 -20.40
N ILE A 351 30.78 -20.57 -19.07
CA ILE A 351 31.81 -20.04 -18.16
C ILE A 351 33.14 -20.78 -18.36
N LYS A 352 33.13 -22.11 -18.40
CA LYS A 352 34.34 -22.93 -18.61
C LYS A 352 35.00 -22.67 -19.97
N LYS A 353 34.22 -22.36 -21.01
CA LYS A 353 34.75 -22.07 -22.36
C LYS A 353 35.50 -20.74 -22.45
N GLN A 354 35.27 -19.82 -21.51
CA GLN A 354 35.85 -18.47 -21.52
C GLN A 354 37.32 -18.42 -21.06
N ASN A 355 38.14 -19.43 -21.37
CA ASN A 355 39.51 -19.73 -20.86
C ASN A 355 40.50 -18.57 -20.55
N ASN A 356 40.29 -17.35 -21.03
CA ASN A 356 41.13 -16.16 -20.78
C ASN A 356 40.36 -14.91 -20.29
N ARG A 357 39.04 -14.98 -20.07
CA ARG A 357 38.21 -13.86 -19.64
C ARG A 357 37.92 -13.93 -18.14
N SER A 358 37.91 -12.79 -17.47
CA SER A 358 37.42 -12.71 -16.09
C SER A 358 35.89 -12.83 -16.11
N VAL A 359 35.36 -13.89 -15.48
CA VAL A 359 33.91 -14.15 -15.41
C VAL A 359 33.41 -14.09 -13.97
N CYS A 360 32.25 -13.49 -13.75
CA CYS A 360 31.53 -13.56 -12.47
C CYS A 360 30.07 -13.97 -12.66
N LEU A 361 29.48 -14.48 -11.57
CA LEU A 361 28.03 -14.63 -11.46
C LEU A 361 27.43 -13.52 -10.60
N ILE A 362 26.22 -13.12 -10.93
CA ILE A 362 25.41 -12.20 -10.13
C ILE A 362 24.05 -12.85 -9.93
N HIS A 363 23.73 -13.24 -8.70
CA HIS A 363 22.43 -13.78 -8.35
C HIS A 363 21.49 -12.62 -8.01
N ALA A 364 20.61 -12.30 -8.95
CA ALA A 364 19.49 -11.38 -8.69
C ALA A 364 18.48 -12.00 -7.70
N SER A 365 18.41 -13.33 -7.65
CA SER A 365 17.75 -14.07 -6.59
C SER A 365 18.49 -15.37 -6.27
N SER A 366 18.56 -15.70 -4.99
CA SER A 366 19.17 -16.92 -4.43
C SER A 366 18.36 -18.18 -4.74
N LYS A 367 17.18 -18.07 -5.38
CA LYS A 367 16.31 -19.21 -5.72
C LYS A 367 17.02 -20.28 -6.54
N ASN A 368 17.84 -19.86 -7.50
CA ASN A 368 18.55 -20.77 -8.41
C ASN A 368 20.03 -20.91 -8.05
N ALA A 369 20.50 -20.29 -6.95
CA ALA A 369 21.92 -20.24 -6.61
C ALA A 369 22.51 -21.63 -6.39
N GLY A 370 21.79 -22.54 -5.72
CA GLY A 370 22.28 -23.90 -5.44
C GLY A 370 22.66 -24.72 -6.69
N TYR A 371 22.15 -24.36 -7.87
CA TYR A 371 22.58 -25.00 -9.12
C TYR A 371 23.98 -24.57 -9.59
N TYR A 372 24.61 -23.59 -8.94
CA TYR A 372 25.91 -23.02 -9.29
C TYR A 372 26.92 -23.06 -8.13
N ASN A 373 26.69 -23.90 -7.12
CA ASN A 373 27.59 -24.02 -5.95
C ASN A 373 28.92 -24.74 -6.25
N ASP A 374 28.97 -25.49 -7.34
CA ASP A 374 30.09 -26.32 -7.79
C ASP A 374 31.06 -25.59 -8.73
N ILE A 375 30.92 -24.26 -8.88
CA ILE A 375 31.84 -23.44 -9.68
C ILE A 375 32.61 -22.45 -8.81
N ASP A 376 33.95 -22.56 -8.86
CA ASP A 376 34.88 -21.74 -8.10
C ASP A 376 35.22 -20.42 -8.82
N ILE A 377 34.18 -19.63 -9.11
CA ILE A 377 34.33 -18.24 -9.59
C ILE A 377 33.64 -17.28 -8.64
N LEU A 378 33.98 -15.99 -8.71
CA LEU A 378 33.34 -14.99 -7.86
C LEU A 378 31.84 -14.88 -8.17
N GLN A 379 31.02 -15.00 -7.12
CA GLN A 379 29.57 -14.90 -7.18
C GLN A 379 29.08 -13.78 -6.26
N TYR A 380 28.36 -12.82 -6.86
CA TYR A 380 27.70 -11.74 -6.15
C TYR A 380 26.26 -12.11 -5.84
N PHE A 381 25.82 -11.88 -4.61
CA PHE A 381 24.43 -12.08 -4.19
C PHE A 381 23.79 -10.74 -3.90
N CYS A 382 22.78 -10.39 -4.70
CA CYS A 382 22.01 -9.16 -4.53
C CYS A 382 21.00 -9.35 -3.39
N LEU A 383 21.24 -8.71 -2.24
CA LEU A 383 20.38 -8.84 -1.08
C LEU A 383 19.35 -7.71 -1.02
N VAL A 384 18.18 -7.97 -1.60
CA VAL A 384 16.99 -7.12 -1.49
C VAL A 384 15.91 -7.85 -0.69
N GLY A 385 15.25 -7.15 0.25
CA GLY A 385 14.17 -7.72 1.05
C GLY A 385 14.60 -9.01 1.77
N ASN A 386 14.03 -10.15 1.36
CA ASN A 386 14.26 -11.45 2.01
C ASN A 386 15.43 -12.27 1.49
N GLU A 387 16.17 -11.76 0.51
CA GLU A 387 17.21 -12.54 -0.15
C GLU A 387 18.33 -12.95 0.80
N GLY A 388 18.61 -12.19 1.86
CA GLY A 388 19.55 -12.60 2.91
C GLY A 388 19.13 -13.90 3.62
N HIS A 389 17.85 -14.01 4.01
CA HIS A 389 17.34 -15.23 4.65
C HIS A 389 17.25 -16.40 3.67
N ARG A 390 16.97 -16.10 2.40
CA ARG A 390 16.94 -17.12 1.34
C ARG A 390 18.34 -17.68 1.11
N LEU A 391 19.34 -16.81 1.09
CA LEU A 391 20.74 -17.18 0.93
C LEU A 391 21.17 -18.15 2.03
N GLU A 392 20.84 -17.92 3.30
CA GLU A 392 21.23 -18.83 4.40
C GLU A 392 20.86 -20.29 4.17
N LYS A 393 19.71 -20.54 3.52
CA LYS A 393 19.22 -21.91 3.27
C LYS A 393 20.01 -22.65 2.20
N VAL A 394 20.69 -21.94 1.30
CA VAL A 394 21.50 -22.50 0.20
C VAL A 394 23.00 -22.31 0.42
N PHE A 395 23.39 -21.50 1.41
CA PHE A 395 24.76 -21.07 1.63
C PHE A 395 25.67 -22.12 2.28
N ALA A 396 25.11 -23.16 2.90
CA ALA A 396 25.91 -24.23 3.53
C ALA A 396 26.81 -24.98 2.53
N ASP A 397 26.41 -25.01 1.25
CA ASP A 397 27.06 -25.80 0.20
C ASP A 397 28.03 -24.98 -0.68
N PHE A 398 28.33 -23.73 -0.31
CA PHE A 398 29.17 -22.85 -1.12
C PHE A 398 30.57 -22.62 -0.53
N ASN A 399 31.55 -22.44 -1.43
CA ASN A 399 32.86 -21.90 -1.06
C ASN A 399 32.75 -20.41 -0.69
N LEU A 400 32.94 -20.11 0.60
CA LEU A 400 32.80 -18.77 1.16
C LEU A 400 33.78 -17.76 0.56
N GLU A 401 34.95 -18.18 0.08
CA GLU A 401 35.95 -17.29 -0.51
C GLU A 401 35.49 -16.69 -1.84
N CYS A 402 34.61 -17.39 -2.54
CA CYS A 402 34.07 -17.00 -3.84
C CYS A 402 32.77 -16.18 -3.74
N ILE A 403 32.36 -15.74 -2.55
CA ILE A 403 31.09 -15.05 -2.36
C ILE A 403 31.28 -13.60 -1.92
N SER A 404 30.46 -12.71 -2.47
CA SER A 404 30.26 -11.34 -1.97
C SER A 404 28.79 -10.96 -2.04
N CYS A 405 28.32 -10.16 -1.09
CA CYS A 405 26.94 -9.67 -1.07
C CYS A 405 26.92 -8.20 -1.49
N VAL A 406 25.91 -7.83 -2.27
CA VAL A 406 25.70 -6.46 -2.73
C VAL A 406 24.31 -6.02 -2.31
N LEU A 407 24.23 -4.84 -1.71
CA LEU A 407 23.00 -4.28 -1.14
C LEU A 407 22.63 -2.96 -1.81
N PRO A 408 21.34 -2.56 -1.74
CA PRO A 408 20.91 -1.25 -2.23
C PRO A 408 21.63 -0.08 -1.54
N PRO A 409 21.67 1.08 -2.19
CA PRO A 409 22.27 2.29 -1.64
C PRO A 409 21.69 2.70 -0.29
N TYR A 410 22.54 3.29 0.54
CA TYR A 410 22.13 3.91 1.80
C TYR A 410 21.49 5.30 1.55
N PRO A 411 20.42 5.68 2.29
CA PRO A 411 19.69 4.89 3.28
C PRO A 411 18.66 3.95 2.65
N ARG A 412 18.54 2.74 3.20
CA ARG A 412 17.57 1.75 2.70
C ARG A 412 16.20 1.98 3.33
N LYS A 413 15.15 1.80 2.54
CA LYS A 413 13.77 1.97 3.01
C LYS A 413 13.31 0.85 3.96
N MET A 414 13.93 -0.33 3.88
CA MET A 414 13.46 -1.55 4.55
C MET A 414 14.60 -2.31 5.23
N GLY A 415 14.20 -3.06 6.27
CA GLY A 415 15.02 -3.98 7.07
C GLY A 415 16.01 -4.80 6.24
N THR A 416 17.30 -4.67 6.54
CA THR A 416 18.38 -5.42 5.88
C THR A 416 18.79 -6.64 6.70
N TYR A 417 18.71 -7.84 6.11
CA TYR A 417 19.28 -9.05 6.69
C TYR A 417 20.51 -9.53 5.90
N ILE A 418 21.62 -9.72 6.61
CA ILE A 418 22.87 -10.26 6.06
C ILE A 418 23.27 -11.45 6.93
N PRO A 419 23.52 -12.63 6.36
CA PRO A 419 24.04 -13.76 7.11
C PRO A 419 25.33 -13.38 7.83
N GLU A 420 25.48 -13.73 9.12
CA GLU A 420 26.63 -13.32 9.96
C GLU A 420 27.98 -13.61 9.29
N LYS A 421 28.12 -14.79 8.67
CA LYS A 421 29.34 -15.23 7.97
C LYS A 421 29.71 -14.39 6.73
N LEU A 422 28.79 -13.54 6.26
CA LEU A 422 28.94 -12.72 5.05
C LEU A 422 29.01 -11.23 5.32
N LYS A 423 28.89 -10.79 6.59
CA LYS A 423 28.92 -9.36 6.93
C LYS A 423 30.19 -8.66 6.42
N ASP A 424 31.35 -9.28 6.62
CA ASP A 424 32.64 -8.73 6.18
C ASP A 424 32.85 -8.80 4.65
N LYS A 425 31.94 -9.46 3.94
CA LYS A 425 31.93 -9.61 2.47
C LYS A 425 30.71 -8.92 1.84
N SER A 426 30.07 -8.03 2.58
CA SER A 426 28.88 -7.30 2.16
C SER A 426 29.18 -5.84 1.90
N PHE A 427 28.70 -5.35 0.77
CA PHE A 427 28.93 -4.00 0.29
C PHE A 427 27.61 -3.35 -0.11
N GLU A 428 27.58 -2.03 -0.16
CA GLU A 428 26.44 -1.27 -0.68
C GLU A 428 26.80 -0.53 -1.96
N LEU A 429 25.89 -0.52 -2.94
CA LEU A 429 26.07 0.31 -4.13
C LEU A 429 26.01 1.79 -3.76
N THR A 430 26.73 2.62 -4.50
CA THR A 430 26.68 4.08 -4.29
C THR A 430 25.32 4.64 -4.72
N SER A 431 24.81 4.19 -5.87
CA SER A 431 23.53 4.60 -6.44
C SER A 431 23.13 3.65 -7.57
N VAL A 432 21.85 3.57 -7.90
CA VAL A 432 21.38 2.99 -9.16
C VAL A 432 21.20 4.13 -10.17
N THR A 433 22.06 4.19 -11.19
CA THR A 433 22.17 5.35 -12.09
C THR A 433 21.47 5.14 -13.43
N PHE A 434 21.38 3.90 -13.92
CA PHE A 434 20.76 3.62 -15.22
C PHE A 434 19.23 3.77 -15.20
N SER A 435 18.61 3.91 -14.03
CA SER A 435 17.16 3.97 -13.90
C SER A 435 16.68 4.98 -12.86
N ASP A 436 15.61 5.71 -13.20
CA ASP A 436 14.86 6.60 -12.33
C ASP A 436 13.69 5.90 -11.60
N LEU A 437 13.37 4.65 -11.96
CA LEU A 437 12.32 3.85 -11.33
C LEU A 437 12.90 2.54 -10.75
N TYR A 438 12.19 1.94 -9.80
CA TYR A 438 12.49 0.60 -9.25
C TYR A 438 13.94 0.42 -8.74
N GLN A 439 14.57 1.48 -8.25
CA GLN A 439 15.98 1.51 -7.81
C GLN A 439 16.30 0.53 -6.66
N ASP A 440 15.27 0.06 -5.95
CA ASP A 440 15.36 -0.90 -4.84
C ASP A 440 14.91 -2.33 -5.24
N SER A 441 14.74 -2.61 -6.53
CA SER A 441 14.37 -3.95 -7.03
C SER A 441 15.56 -4.91 -7.17
N HIS A 442 15.26 -6.22 -7.24
CA HIS A 442 16.25 -7.28 -7.44
C HIS A 442 16.98 -7.10 -8.78
N THR A 443 16.21 -6.84 -9.83
CA THR A 443 16.71 -6.67 -11.20
C THR A 443 17.55 -5.41 -11.32
N ALA A 444 17.11 -4.28 -10.73
CA ALA A 444 17.87 -3.05 -10.73
C ALA A 444 19.21 -3.22 -10.00
N LEU A 445 19.20 -3.86 -8.84
CA LEU A 445 20.41 -4.10 -8.07
C LEU A 445 21.40 -4.99 -8.83
N ALA A 446 20.93 -6.07 -9.45
CA ALA A 446 21.78 -6.98 -10.21
C ALA A 446 22.37 -6.33 -11.48
N LEU A 447 21.55 -5.58 -12.22
CA LEU A 447 22.01 -4.84 -13.40
C LEU A 447 23.02 -3.75 -13.01
N GLN A 448 22.72 -2.95 -12.00
CA GLN A 448 23.65 -1.93 -11.52
C GLN A 448 24.96 -2.56 -11.04
N THR A 449 24.90 -3.68 -10.32
CA THR A 449 26.10 -4.43 -9.90
C THR A 449 26.94 -4.84 -11.12
N ALA A 450 26.30 -5.36 -12.18
CA ALA A 450 26.98 -5.76 -13.41
C ALA A 450 27.63 -4.58 -14.16
N LEU A 451 26.95 -3.42 -14.14
CA LEU A 451 27.46 -2.18 -14.74
C LEU A 451 28.64 -1.62 -13.94
N GLU A 452 28.57 -1.67 -12.61
CA GLU A 452 29.57 -1.11 -11.69
C GLU A 452 30.87 -1.93 -11.69
N ILE A 453 30.82 -3.25 -11.93
CA ILE A 453 32.01 -4.08 -12.17
C ILE A 453 32.59 -3.96 -13.60
N SER A 454 32.12 -2.99 -14.37
CA SER A 454 32.58 -2.68 -15.74
C SER A 454 32.52 -3.86 -16.71
N ALA A 455 31.51 -4.73 -16.58
CA ALA A 455 31.34 -5.85 -17.51
C ALA A 455 31.11 -5.36 -18.95
N ASN A 456 31.87 -5.91 -19.90
CA ASN A 456 31.69 -5.63 -21.35
C ASN A 456 30.50 -6.39 -21.91
N THR A 457 30.33 -7.64 -21.45
CA THR A 457 29.21 -8.51 -21.81
C THR A 457 28.42 -8.86 -20.55
N ILE A 458 27.11 -8.67 -20.59
CA ILE A 458 26.16 -8.99 -19.52
C ILE A 458 25.13 -9.96 -20.07
N TYR A 459 25.22 -11.21 -19.63
CA TYR A 459 24.26 -12.25 -19.99
C TYR A 459 23.28 -12.52 -18.88
N ILE A 460 22.01 -12.74 -19.23
CA ILE A 460 20.91 -12.80 -18.27
C ILE A 460 20.14 -14.11 -18.46
N ALA A 461 20.00 -14.90 -17.39
CA ALA A 461 19.27 -16.16 -17.37
C ALA A 461 18.19 -16.15 -16.28
N GLY A 462 17.11 -16.93 -16.44
CA GLY A 462 16.05 -17.03 -15.42
C GLY A 462 15.12 -15.80 -15.37
N TYR A 463 14.94 -15.12 -16.50
CA TYR A 463 13.99 -14.02 -16.69
C TYR A 463 12.92 -14.44 -17.70
N ASP A 464 12.12 -15.43 -17.31
CA ASP A 464 11.29 -16.19 -18.25
C ASP A 464 10.02 -15.43 -18.69
N GLY A 465 9.57 -14.50 -17.85
CA GLY A 465 8.22 -13.95 -17.91
C GLY A 465 7.19 -14.88 -17.26
N TYR A 466 5.92 -14.48 -17.32
CA TYR A 466 4.80 -15.24 -16.73
C TYR A 466 3.86 -15.77 -17.83
N ASP A 467 3.17 -16.89 -17.56
CA ASP A 467 2.21 -17.54 -18.45
C ASP A 467 0.75 -17.32 -17.99
N GLY A 468 -0.19 -17.31 -18.94
CA GLY A 468 -1.63 -17.35 -18.68
C GLY A 468 -2.25 -16.04 -18.15
N LEU A 469 -3.39 -16.18 -17.45
CA LEU A 469 -4.01 -15.09 -16.69
C LEU A 469 -3.13 -14.78 -15.48
N ILE A 470 -2.29 -13.77 -15.62
CA ILE A 470 -1.38 -13.33 -14.56
C ILE A 470 -2.11 -12.41 -13.58
N GLY A 471 -1.81 -12.56 -12.29
CA GLY A 471 -2.30 -11.64 -11.26
C GLY A 471 -1.68 -10.25 -11.41
N GLU A 472 -2.24 -9.29 -10.68
CA GLU A 472 -1.78 -7.89 -10.70
C GLU A 472 -0.31 -7.76 -10.28
N ASN A 473 0.14 -8.56 -9.31
CA ASN A 473 1.53 -8.60 -8.85
C ASN A 473 2.50 -9.12 -9.92
N GLU A 474 2.15 -10.21 -10.59
CA GLU A 474 2.93 -10.76 -11.71
C GLU A 474 3.00 -9.77 -12.88
N ARG A 475 1.92 -9.01 -13.11
CA ARG A 475 1.89 -7.93 -14.11
C ARG A 475 2.81 -6.77 -13.73
N MET A 476 2.78 -6.31 -12.48
CA MET A 476 3.70 -5.28 -11.99
C MET A 476 5.17 -5.71 -12.12
N LEU A 477 5.50 -6.94 -11.71
CA LEU A 477 6.85 -7.49 -11.87
C LEU A 477 7.26 -7.62 -13.34
N THR A 478 6.30 -7.90 -14.23
CA THR A 478 6.56 -7.95 -15.68
C THR A 478 6.93 -6.57 -16.20
N GLN A 479 6.16 -5.55 -15.84
CA GLN A 479 6.41 -4.17 -16.23
C GLN A 479 7.74 -3.65 -15.68
N GLU A 480 8.04 -3.95 -14.41
CA GLU A 480 9.32 -3.61 -13.76
C GLU A 480 10.51 -4.22 -14.51
N ASN A 481 10.51 -5.53 -14.73
CA ASN A 481 11.61 -6.22 -15.41
C ASN A 481 11.78 -5.75 -16.85
N GLU A 482 10.69 -5.61 -17.60
CA GLU A 482 10.73 -5.17 -18.99
C GLU A 482 11.30 -3.75 -19.11
N TYR A 483 10.83 -2.84 -18.26
CA TYR A 483 11.34 -1.47 -18.21
C TYR A 483 12.84 -1.43 -17.84
N LEU A 484 13.26 -2.17 -16.80
CA LEU A 484 14.65 -2.16 -16.33
C LEU A 484 15.60 -2.78 -17.37
N LEU A 485 15.22 -3.90 -17.99
CA LEU A 485 16.02 -4.56 -19.03
C LEU A 485 16.17 -3.66 -20.25
N ALA A 486 15.06 -3.09 -20.75
CA ALA A 486 15.09 -2.17 -21.88
C ALA A 486 15.95 -0.94 -21.59
N ARG A 487 15.82 -0.37 -20.39
CA ARG A 487 16.57 0.82 -20.00
C ARG A 487 18.06 0.53 -19.83
N ALA A 488 18.44 -0.60 -19.23
CA ALA A 488 19.84 -0.99 -19.13
C ALA A 488 20.52 -1.11 -20.51
N VAL A 489 19.81 -1.65 -21.50
CA VAL A 489 20.29 -1.73 -22.89
C VAL A 489 20.42 -0.34 -23.52
N ASN A 490 19.39 0.51 -23.39
CA ASN A 490 19.37 1.82 -24.04
C ASN A 490 20.39 2.81 -23.47
N GLU A 491 20.62 2.78 -22.16
CA GLU A 491 21.54 3.70 -21.48
C GLU A 491 23.01 3.24 -21.55
N ASN A 492 23.28 2.01 -22.00
CA ASN A 492 24.63 1.45 -22.12
C ASN A 492 24.86 0.79 -23.49
N PRO A 493 24.75 1.54 -24.60
CA PRO A 493 24.81 1.00 -25.96
C PRO A 493 26.16 0.38 -26.33
N GLU A 494 27.22 0.69 -25.59
CA GLU A 494 28.56 0.13 -25.75
C GLU A 494 28.71 -1.28 -25.17
N LYS A 495 27.77 -1.74 -24.34
CA LYS A 495 27.80 -3.06 -23.69
C LYS A 495 26.94 -4.07 -24.42
N GLU A 496 27.40 -5.33 -24.44
CA GLU A 496 26.58 -6.44 -24.96
C GLU A 496 25.68 -6.97 -23.84
N ILE A 497 24.43 -6.50 -23.78
CA ILE A 497 23.43 -6.96 -22.81
C ILE A 497 22.40 -7.86 -23.52
N ALA A 498 22.32 -9.12 -23.09
CA ALA A 498 21.39 -10.07 -23.70
C ALA A 498 20.88 -11.11 -22.70
N THR A 499 19.63 -11.54 -22.90
CA THR A 499 19.11 -12.76 -22.26
C THR A 499 19.63 -13.98 -23.01
N ILE A 500 20.07 -15.00 -22.27
CA ILE A 500 20.65 -16.25 -22.82
C ILE A 500 19.72 -17.47 -22.65
N THR A 501 18.58 -17.26 -22.02
CA THR A 501 17.46 -18.21 -21.87
C THR A 501 16.21 -17.61 -22.49
N ALA A 502 15.22 -18.45 -22.80
CA ALA A 502 13.93 -17.96 -23.29
C ALA A 502 13.34 -16.91 -22.34
N THR A 503 12.92 -15.77 -22.89
CA THR A 503 12.31 -14.65 -22.17
C THR A 503 11.11 -14.14 -22.97
N LYS A 504 10.13 -13.60 -22.25
CA LYS A 504 9.01 -12.84 -22.82
C LYS A 504 9.14 -11.34 -22.65
N TYR A 505 10.17 -10.88 -21.94
CA TYR A 505 10.42 -9.45 -21.73
C TYR A 505 10.96 -8.83 -23.02
N ASN A 506 10.36 -7.72 -23.45
CA ASN A 506 10.83 -6.98 -24.63
C ASN A 506 11.98 -6.03 -24.27
N GLY A 507 12.59 -5.41 -25.29
CA GLY A 507 13.62 -4.38 -25.12
C GLY A 507 15.02 -4.90 -24.79
N VAL A 508 15.20 -6.22 -24.69
CA VAL A 508 16.50 -6.87 -24.56
C VAL A 508 16.67 -7.94 -25.62
N LYS A 509 17.89 -8.07 -26.16
CA LYS A 509 18.19 -9.13 -27.13
C LYS A 509 18.05 -10.50 -26.46
N ASN A 510 17.40 -11.44 -27.14
CA ASN A 510 17.30 -12.82 -26.71
C ASN A 510 18.19 -13.70 -27.61
N ILE A 511 19.18 -14.35 -27.01
CA ILE A 511 20.10 -15.28 -27.66
C ILE A 511 20.08 -16.62 -26.93
N SER A 512 20.55 -17.67 -27.58
CA SER A 512 20.56 -19.01 -26.99
C SER A 512 21.92 -19.31 -26.36
N VAL A 513 21.95 -19.64 -25.06
CA VAL A 513 23.16 -20.17 -24.39
C VAL A 513 23.73 -21.38 -25.14
N TYR A 514 22.88 -22.22 -25.72
CA TYR A 514 23.32 -23.38 -26.51
C TYR A 514 24.03 -22.97 -27.81
N GLY A 515 23.57 -21.88 -28.44
CA GLY A 515 24.24 -21.32 -29.61
C GLY A 515 25.60 -20.70 -29.27
N LEU A 516 25.72 -20.04 -28.12
CA LEU A 516 26.98 -19.48 -27.62
C LEU A 516 28.04 -20.56 -27.33
N LEU A 517 27.63 -21.78 -27.00
CA LEU A 517 28.55 -22.89 -26.78
C LEU A 517 29.16 -23.44 -28.07
N ILE A 518 28.51 -23.24 -29.22
CA ILE A 518 28.92 -23.78 -30.52
C ILE A 518 29.76 -22.75 -31.29
N LYS A 519 29.53 -21.45 -31.06
CA LYS A 519 30.36 -20.36 -31.57
C LYS A 519 31.71 -20.33 -30.85
#